data_AF-A0A2Z4AHC2-F1
#
_entry.id   AF-A0A2Z4AHC2-F1
#
_cell.length_a   1.000
_cell.length_b   1.000
_cell.length_c   1.000
_cell.angle_alpha   90.00
_cell.angle_beta   90.00
_cell.angle_gamma   90.00
#
_symmetry.space_group_name_H-M   'P 1'
#
loop_
_entity.id
_entity.type
_entity.pdbx_description
1 polymer ?
#
loop_
_entity_poly.entity_id
_entity_poly.type
_entity_poly.pdbx_seq_one_letter_code
_entity_poly.pdbx_strand_id
1 'polypeptide(L)'
;MFQIWAKHTAVDNLFRHWGLIFIVTYLLILSAQISVGERVRLKWPTPNRAFLESNPAASYVQPSESGTFESGLYGCFRNSGLRFHEGIDLKPVLKDGRGQALDPIFAVMDGEVVHVNDIPGNSRYGRYIVVEHTNLNPAVYTLYAHLSEVSPVVEIGMTLEAGAVIGRMGHSSGGYTIPSQRAHLHFEMGLMLSGNFQKWYDLQNFKEQNYHGPWNGLNLVGFDPLEFFGNFKNGVVRQPFDHIVRLPTAFTVKINTSEVPDFIQRYPALATLPFQDRTLTAWEIEFSGFGIPKLWRPILDGASPIGEKEGSFKLVSVKKEFLKGSLCREVILQCKDGYMLGNGAIRLIEILFASQLLE
;
A
#
# COMPACT_ATOMS: atom_id res chain seq x y z
N MET A 1 -73.43 52.93 -31.55
CA MET A 1 -74.12 51.90 -30.75
C MET A 1 -73.28 50.63 -30.82
N PHE A 2 -72.79 50.14 -29.67
CA PHE A 2 -72.18 48.81 -29.39
C PHE A 2 -70.92 48.40 -30.21
N GLN A 3 -69.74 48.26 -29.56
CA GLN A 3 -69.18 47.02 -28.97
C GLN A 3 -69.24 45.82 -29.95
N ILE A 4 -68.12 45.16 -30.29
CA ILE A 4 -67.52 44.08 -29.49
C ILE A 4 -66.02 43.89 -29.80
N TRP A 5 -65.27 43.65 -28.73
CA TRP A 5 -63.89 43.14 -28.63
C TRP A 5 -63.80 41.62 -28.91
N ALA A 6 -62.68 41.12 -29.45
CA ALA A 6 -61.91 40.00 -28.84
C ALA A 6 -60.66 39.57 -29.65
N LYS A 7 -59.49 39.89 -29.08
CA LYS A 7 -58.30 39.04 -28.85
C LYS A 7 -57.87 38.01 -29.92
N HIS A 8 -56.77 38.32 -30.60
CA HIS A 8 -55.80 37.37 -31.16
C HIS A 8 -54.50 37.45 -30.36
N THR A 9 -54.41 36.73 -29.23
CA THR A 9 -53.14 36.51 -28.50
C THR A 9 -53.26 35.23 -27.68
N ALA A 10 -53.21 34.06 -28.32
CA ALA A 10 -53.22 32.78 -27.59
C ALA A 10 -52.56 31.61 -28.33
N VAL A 11 -51.67 31.85 -29.31
CA VAL A 11 -50.99 30.75 -30.02
C VAL A 11 -49.46 30.77 -29.86
N ASP A 12 -48.86 31.91 -29.47
CA ASP A 12 -47.39 32.03 -29.43
C ASP A 12 -46.73 31.62 -28.10
N ASN A 13 -47.49 31.32 -27.06
CA ASN A 13 -46.94 30.92 -25.75
C ASN A 13 -46.91 29.40 -25.51
N LEU A 14 -47.51 28.59 -26.38
CA LEU A 14 -47.52 27.15 -26.20
C LEU A 14 -46.25 26.47 -26.76
N PHE A 15 -45.59 27.04 -27.77
CA PHE A 15 -44.38 26.45 -28.36
C PHE A 15 -43.06 26.83 -27.67
N ARG A 16 -43.05 27.85 -26.81
CA ARG A 16 -41.86 28.23 -26.02
C ARG A 16 -41.66 27.40 -24.75
N HIS A 17 -42.71 26.76 -24.23
CA HIS A 17 -42.62 25.96 -23.00
C HIS A 17 -42.18 24.50 -23.24
N TRP A 18 -42.38 23.94 -24.44
CA TRP A 18 -42.00 22.55 -24.73
C TRP A 18 -40.55 22.41 -25.23
N GLY A 19 -40.00 23.45 -25.87
CA GLY A 19 -38.60 23.49 -26.29
C GLY A 19 -37.61 23.63 -25.12
N LEU A 20 -37.99 24.36 -24.06
CA LEU A 20 -37.16 24.46 -22.84
C LEU A 20 -37.19 23.18 -21.99
N ILE A 21 -38.32 22.46 -21.98
CA ILE A 21 -38.42 21.19 -21.22
C ILE A 21 -37.56 20.10 -21.90
N PHE A 22 -37.50 20.05 -23.24
CA PHE A 22 -36.64 19.09 -23.93
C PHE A 22 -35.13 19.38 -23.79
N ILE A 23 -34.73 20.65 -23.74
CA ILE A 23 -33.32 21.03 -23.55
C ILE A 23 -32.87 20.81 -22.09
N VAL A 24 -33.74 21.05 -21.10
CA VAL A 24 -33.46 20.75 -19.69
C VAL A 24 -33.45 19.24 -19.42
N THR A 25 -34.24 18.44 -20.15
CA THR A 25 -34.20 16.97 -20.02
C THR A 25 -32.98 16.35 -20.71
N TYR A 26 -32.44 16.94 -21.78
CA TYR A 26 -31.19 16.48 -22.41
C TYR A 26 -29.94 16.95 -21.65
N LEU A 27 -29.99 18.12 -20.99
CA LEU A 27 -28.90 18.62 -20.13
C LEU A 27 -28.88 18.02 -18.71
N LEU A 28 -29.97 17.41 -18.24
CA LEU A 28 -30.00 16.61 -17.00
C LEU A 28 -29.63 15.13 -17.20
N ILE A 29 -29.41 14.71 -18.46
CA ILE A 29 -28.85 13.39 -18.82
C ILE A 29 -27.41 13.55 -19.36
N LEU A 30 -26.74 14.69 -19.10
CA LEU A 30 -25.32 14.59 -18.73
C LEU A 30 -25.31 14.05 -17.29
N SER A 31 -25.61 12.76 -17.19
CA SER A 31 -25.24 11.98 -16.03
C SER A 31 -23.81 12.36 -15.71
N ALA A 32 -23.59 12.80 -14.47
CA ALA A 32 -22.30 12.62 -13.84
C ALA A 32 -21.97 11.14 -14.07
N GLN A 33 -21.17 10.85 -15.10
CA GLN A 33 -20.32 9.70 -15.08
C GLN A 33 -19.39 10.00 -13.93
N ILE A 34 -19.85 9.70 -12.71
CA ILE A 34 -18.97 9.31 -11.64
C ILE A 34 -18.16 8.21 -12.32
N SER A 35 -16.94 8.54 -12.71
CA SER A 35 -15.93 7.57 -13.08
C SER A 35 -15.75 6.73 -11.83
N VAL A 36 -16.63 5.75 -11.64
CA VAL A 36 -16.47 4.70 -10.66
C VAL A 36 -15.17 4.05 -11.09
N GLY A 37 -14.09 4.28 -10.33
CA GLY A 37 -12.76 3.80 -10.67
C GLY A 37 -12.83 2.37 -11.17
N GLU A 38 -12.16 2.11 -12.30
CA GLU A 38 -12.12 0.80 -12.90
C GLU A 38 -11.68 -0.21 -11.84
N ARG A 39 -12.46 -1.28 -11.67
CA ARG A 39 -12.16 -2.30 -10.67
C ARG A 39 -10.85 -2.97 -11.10
N VAL A 40 -9.83 -2.95 -10.25
CA VAL A 40 -8.53 -3.53 -10.61
C VAL A 40 -8.67 -5.01 -10.95
N ARG A 41 -7.94 -5.48 -11.96
CA ARG A 41 -7.87 -6.90 -12.31
C ARG A 41 -7.00 -7.62 -11.27
N LEU A 42 -7.64 -8.23 -10.28
CA LEU A 42 -6.96 -8.92 -9.18
C LEU A 42 -7.01 -10.45 -9.34
N LYS A 43 -5.87 -11.11 -9.15
CA LYS A 43 -5.68 -12.56 -9.15
C LYS A 43 -5.06 -13.02 -7.84
N TRP A 44 -5.38 -14.25 -7.42
CA TRP A 44 -4.72 -14.89 -6.28
C TRP A 44 -3.32 -15.40 -6.70
N PRO A 45 -2.26 -15.25 -5.88
CA PRO A 45 -0.89 -15.47 -6.32
C PRO A 45 -0.46 -16.94 -6.40
N THR A 46 -1.32 -17.89 -6.00
CA THR A 46 -0.98 -19.33 -5.98
C THR A 46 -2.12 -20.21 -6.51
N PRO A 47 -1.87 -21.49 -6.84
CA PRO A 47 -2.92 -22.45 -7.20
C PRO A 47 -3.84 -22.84 -6.03
N ASN A 48 -3.46 -22.54 -4.78
CA ASN A 48 -4.28 -22.87 -3.62
C ASN A 48 -5.53 -21.99 -3.56
N ARG A 49 -6.67 -22.54 -3.99
CA ARG A 49 -7.96 -21.83 -4.10
C ARG A 49 -8.70 -21.64 -2.78
N ALA A 50 -8.19 -22.16 -1.66
CA ALA A 50 -8.94 -22.21 -0.41
C ALA A 50 -9.40 -20.83 0.09
N PHE A 51 -8.60 -19.77 -0.10
CA PHE A 51 -9.04 -18.39 0.18
C PHE A 51 -10.23 -17.97 -0.70
N LEU A 52 -10.14 -18.23 -2.01
CA LEU A 52 -11.20 -17.89 -2.98
C LEU A 52 -12.51 -18.63 -2.68
N GLU A 53 -12.41 -19.83 -2.13
CA GLU A 53 -13.53 -20.69 -1.73
C GLU A 53 -14.05 -20.41 -0.31
N SER A 54 -13.53 -19.37 0.36
CA SER A 54 -13.93 -18.99 1.72
C SER A 54 -13.65 -20.07 2.78
N ASN A 55 -12.66 -20.93 2.56
CA ASN A 55 -12.22 -21.90 3.56
C ASN A 55 -11.47 -21.20 4.72
N PRO A 56 -11.34 -21.85 5.89
CA PRO A 56 -10.58 -21.28 7.03
C PRO A 56 -9.13 -20.97 6.66
N ALA A 57 -8.55 -19.93 7.28
CA ALA A 57 -7.17 -19.48 7.02
C ALA A 57 -6.12 -20.59 7.13
N ALA A 58 -6.31 -21.50 8.09
CA ALA A 58 -5.46 -22.68 8.26
C ALA A 58 -5.42 -23.61 7.03
N SER A 59 -6.26 -23.41 6.00
CA SER A 59 -6.25 -24.19 4.75
C SER A 59 -5.29 -23.64 3.69
N TYR A 60 -4.87 -22.37 3.79
CA TYR A 60 -3.96 -21.73 2.83
C TYR A 60 -2.77 -21.02 3.46
N VAL A 61 -2.80 -20.73 4.76
CA VAL A 61 -1.67 -20.13 5.49
C VAL A 61 -0.66 -21.21 5.87
N GLN A 62 0.63 -20.90 5.69
CA GLN A 62 1.76 -21.68 6.16
C GLN A 62 2.21 -21.16 7.53
N PRO A 63 2.14 -21.96 8.60
CA PRO A 63 2.75 -21.61 9.88
C PRO A 63 4.28 -21.46 9.79
N SER A 64 4.81 -20.56 10.61
CA SER A 64 6.24 -20.45 10.90
C SER A 64 6.72 -21.60 11.82
N GLU A 65 7.93 -21.49 12.38
CA GLU A 65 8.49 -22.45 13.33
C GLU A 65 7.66 -22.63 14.60
N SER A 66 6.83 -21.65 14.96
CA SER A 66 5.94 -21.76 16.13
C SER A 66 4.80 -22.77 15.94
N GLY A 67 4.51 -23.19 14.70
CA GLY A 67 3.43 -24.13 14.39
C GLY A 67 2.01 -23.55 14.45
N THR A 68 1.83 -22.32 14.92
CA THR A 68 0.54 -21.60 14.95
C THR A 68 0.26 -20.95 13.60
N PHE A 69 -0.95 -21.06 13.07
CA PHE A 69 -1.26 -20.52 11.74
C PHE A 69 -1.16 -19.00 11.70
N GLU A 70 -1.46 -18.31 12.81
CA GLU A 70 -1.36 -16.86 12.95
C GLU A 70 0.05 -16.37 12.66
N SER A 71 1.07 -17.19 12.91
CA SER A 71 2.47 -16.81 12.67
C SER A 71 2.84 -16.65 11.19
N GLY A 72 1.99 -17.11 10.27
CA GLY A 72 2.08 -16.86 8.83
C GLY A 72 1.18 -15.73 8.35
N LEU A 73 0.45 -15.06 9.23
CA LEU A 73 -0.39 -13.89 8.90
C LEU A 73 0.42 -12.59 8.99
N TYR A 74 -0.08 -11.56 8.32
CA TYR A 74 0.43 -10.19 8.45
C TYR A 74 0.26 -9.70 9.89
N GLY A 75 1.28 -9.02 10.42
CA GLY A 75 1.21 -8.39 11.74
C GLY A 75 2.15 -8.99 12.79
N CYS A 76 1.86 -8.70 14.06
CA CYS A 76 2.70 -9.05 15.21
C CYS A 76 2.31 -10.42 15.81
N PHE A 77 2.45 -11.50 15.03
CA PHE A 77 2.12 -12.86 15.49
C PHE A 77 3.34 -13.76 15.73
N ARG A 78 4.55 -13.28 15.38
CA ARG A 78 5.81 -14.04 15.54
C ARG A 78 6.53 -13.64 16.84
N ASN A 79 7.26 -14.59 17.42
CA ASN A 79 8.02 -14.41 18.68
C ASN A 79 7.15 -13.80 19.81
N SER A 80 5.99 -14.39 20.09
CA SER A 80 5.04 -13.87 21.08
C SER A 80 4.58 -12.43 20.80
N GLY A 81 4.54 -12.06 19.52
CA GLY A 81 4.13 -10.74 19.04
C GLY A 81 5.21 -9.67 19.12
N LEU A 82 6.48 -10.04 19.22
CA LEU A 82 7.63 -9.12 19.19
C LEU A 82 8.22 -8.92 17.79
N ARG A 83 7.87 -9.78 16.83
CA ARG A 83 8.39 -9.69 15.47
C ARG A 83 7.26 -9.44 14.48
N PHE A 84 7.40 -8.36 13.73
CA PHE A 84 6.49 -8.02 12.65
C PHE A 84 6.66 -8.97 11.45
N HIS A 85 5.54 -9.30 10.83
CA HIS A 85 5.47 -10.00 9.56
C HIS A 85 4.77 -9.09 8.55
N GLU A 86 5.52 -8.60 7.54
CA GLU A 86 5.10 -7.57 6.57
C GLU A 86 4.27 -8.14 5.40
N GLY A 87 3.92 -9.42 5.47
CA GLY A 87 3.17 -10.15 4.45
C GLY A 87 2.43 -11.35 5.00
N ILE A 88 2.05 -12.25 4.10
CA ILE A 88 1.40 -13.53 4.41
C ILE A 88 2.18 -14.69 3.83
N ASP A 89 2.21 -15.81 4.55
CA ASP A 89 2.87 -17.03 4.09
C ASP A 89 1.82 -18.01 3.55
N LEU A 90 1.87 -18.31 2.26
CA LEU A 90 0.92 -19.18 1.57
C LEU A 90 1.55 -20.55 1.27
N LYS A 91 0.90 -21.63 1.72
CA LYS A 91 1.42 -22.99 1.57
C LYS A 91 1.13 -23.60 0.19
N PRO A 92 2.00 -24.51 -0.28
CA PRO A 92 1.83 -25.21 -1.55
C PRO A 92 0.65 -26.19 -1.51
N VAL A 93 0.05 -26.44 -2.68
CA VAL A 93 -0.86 -27.57 -2.91
C VAL A 93 -0.28 -28.61 -3.86
N LEU A 94 0.83 -28.31 -4.54
CA LEU A 94 1.55 -29.21 -5.43
C LEU A 94 2.93 -29.52 -4.86
N LYS A 95 3.28 -30.81 -4.78
CA LYS A 95 4.60 -31.27 -4.34
C LYS A 95 5.13 -32.40 -5.21
N ASP A 96 6.45 -32.47 -5.37
CA ASP A 96 7.11 -33.60 -6.02
C ASP A 96 7.27 -34.80 -5.05
N GLY A 97 7.84 -35.91 -5.55
CA GLY A 97 8.11 -37.11 -4.75
C GLY A 97 9.14 -36.92 -3.62
N ARG A 98 9.84 -35.78 -3.57
CA ARG A 98 10.80 -35.40 -2.52
C ARG A 98 10.21 -34.35 -1.56
N GLY A 99 8.95 -33.97 -1.75
CA GLY A 99 8.26 -32.97 -0.94
C GLY A 99 8.58 -31.52 -1.31
N GLN A 100 9.22 -31.26 -2.45
CA GLN A 100 9.50 -29.91 -2.95
C GLN A 100 8.23 -29.28 -3.52
N ALA A 101 7.99 -28.00 -3.22
CA ALA A 101 6.85 -27.26 -3.74
C ALA A 101 6.95 -27.09 -5.27
N LEU A 102 5.85 -27.32 -5.98
CA LEU A 102 5.77 -27.20 -7.44
C LEU A 102 4.86 -26.06 -7.90
N ASP A 103 4.14 -25.42 -6.97
CA ASP A 103 3.17 -24.36 -7.24
C ASP A 103 3.80 -23.22 -8.07
N PRO A 104 3.27 -22.92 -9.27
CA PRO A 104 3.60 -21.68 -9.97
C PRO A 104 3.11 -20.47 -9.16
N ILE A 105 3.87 -19.37 -9.22
CA ILE A 105 3.51 -18.09 -8.60
C ILE A 105 3.02 -17.14 -9.68
N PHE A 106 1.91 -16.45 -9.40
CA PHE A 106 1.24 -15.56 -10.33
C PHE A 106 1.38 -14.09 -9.92
N ALA A 107 1.62 -13.22 -10.90
CA ALA A 107 1.43 -11.78 -10.73
C ALA A 107 -0.04 -11.49 -10.35
N VAL A 108 -0.29 -10.71 -9.30
CA VAL A 108 -1.66 -10.54 -8.78
C VAL A 108 -2.44 -9.46 -9.53
N MET A 109 -1.73 -8.53 -10.16
CA MET A 109 -2.27 -7.41 -10.92
C MET A 109 -1.34 -7.11 -12.10
N ASP A 110 -1.84 -6.39 -13.09
CA ASP A 110 -1.00 -5.85 -14.17
C ASP A 110 0.07 -4.92 -13.55
N GLY A 111 1.31 -4.94 -14.04
CA GLY A 111 2.39 -4.14 -13.47
C GLY A 111 3.73 -4.33 -14.16
N GLU A 112 4.79 -3.75 -13.60
CA GLU A 112 6.16 -3.82 -14.12
C GLU A 112 7.07 -4.51 -13.10
N VAL A 113 7.94 -5.41 -13.56
CA VAL A 113 8.97 -6.02 -12.73
C VAL A 113 10.03 -4.97 -12.41
N VAL A 114 10.13 -4.57 -11.15
CA VAL A 114 11.02 -3.49 -10.71
C VAL A 114 12.24 -4.00 -9.95
N HIS A 115 12.21 -5.25 -9.50
CA HIS A 115 13.35 -5.90 -8.85
C HIS A 115 13.29 -7.41 -8.97
N VAL A 116 14.46 -8.03 -9.15
CA VAL A 116 14.67 -9.47 -9.10
C VAL A 116 15.93 -9.76 -8.30
N ASN A 117 15.81 -10.55 -7.24
CA ASN A 117 16.95 -11.18 -6.57
C ASN A 117 16.92 -12.68 -6.83
N ASP A 118 17.77 -13.18 -7.72
CA ASP A 118 17.88 -14.62 -8.00
C ASP A 118 19.01 -15.32 -7.21
N ILE A 119 19.69 -14.57 -6.34
CA ILE A 119 20.74 -15.07 -5.45
C ILE A 119 20.18 -15.18 -4.02
N PRO A 120 19.82 -16.39 -3.54
CA PRO A 120 19.17 -16.55 -2.24
C PRO A 120 19.92 -15.93 -1.07
N GLY A 121 21.26 -15.99 -1.09
CA GLY A 121 22.11 -15.53 0.00
C GLY A 121 22.08 -14.01 0.22
N ASN A 122 21.67 -13.23 -0.77
CA ASN A 122 21.69 -11.76 -0.68
C ASN A 122 20.53 -11.17 0.12
N SER A 123 19.52 -11.98 0.48
CA SER A 123 18.34 -11.49 1.18
C SER A 123 17.74 -12.55 2.08
N ARG A 124 17.18 -12.12 3.22
CA ARG A 124 16.35 -12.99 4.06
C ARG A 124 15.11 -13.49 3.32
N TYR A 125 14.63 -12.76 2.31
CA TYR A 125 13.57 -13.21 1.40
C TYR A 125 13.99 -14.38 0.49
N GLY A 126 15.28 -14.75 0.45
CA GLY A 126 15.78 -15.72 -0.51
C GLY A 126 15.69 -15.17 -1.93
N ARG A 127 15.24 -15.99 -2.88
CA ARG A 127 14.87 -15.51 -4.20
C ARG A 127 13.55 -14.76 -4.13
N TYR A 128 13.51 -13.56 -4.68
CA TYR A 128 12.28 -12.79 -4.71
C TYR A 128 12.18 -11.84 -5.91
N ILE A 129 10.94 -11.48 -6.21
CA ILE A 129 10.57 -10.55 -7.27
C ILE A 129 9.71 -9.46 -6.65
N VAL A 130 9.90 -8.21 -7.08
CA VAL A 130 9.00 -7.10 -6.78
C VAL A 130 8.38 -6.60 -8.09
N VAL A 131 7.06 -6.41 -8.06
CA VAL A 131 6.29 -5.85 -9.17
C VAL A 131 5.65 -4.55 -8.68
N GLU A 132 5.83 -3.46 -9.41
CA GLU A 132 5.15 -2.18 -9.17
C GLU A 132 3.94 -2.05 -10.11
N HIS A 133 2.79 -1.72 -9.55
CA HIS A 133 1.53 -1.62 -10.27
C HIS A 133 1.28 -0.15 -10.66
N THR A 134 2.07 0.34 -11.63
CA THR A 134 2.17 1.75 -12.02
C THR A 134 0.92 2.32 -12.70
N ASN A 135 0.00 1.47 -13.16
CA ASN A 135 -1.30 1.86 -13.68
C ASN A 135 -2.33 2.20 -12.58
N LEU A 136 -1.95 2.07 -11.31
CA LEU A 136 -2.78 2.42 -10.15
C LEU A 136 -2.35 3.76 -9.55
N ASN A 137 -3.27 4.42 -8.85
CA ASN A 137 -2.99 5.68 -8.15
C ASN A 137 -3.54 5.62 -6.71
N PRO A 138 -2.68 5.49 -5.68
CA PRO A 138 -1.23 5.34 -5.76
C PRO A 138 -0.82 4.02 -6.43
N ALA A 139 0.36 4.02 -7.04
CA ALA A 139 1.02 2.78 -7.41
C ALA A 139 1.32 1.99 -6.13
N VAL A 140 1.16 0.66 -6.18
CA VAL A 140 1.49 -0.22 -5.07
C VAL A 140 2.50 -1.26 -5.53
N TYR A 141 3.33 -1.75 -4.61
CA TYR A 141 4.20 -2.89 -4.90
C TYR A 141 3.53 -4.19 -4.47
N THR A 142 3.91 -5.28 -5.13
CA THR A 142 3.76 -6.65 -4.62
C THR A 142 5.11 -7.34 -4.57
N LEU A 143 5.38 -8.10 -3.51
CA LEU A 143 6.63 -8.83 -3.32
C LEU A 143 6.35 -10.33 -3.22
N TYR A 144 7.14 -11.13 -3.93
CA TYR A 144 7.01 -12.59 -4.03
C TYR A 144 8.31 -13.27 -3.64
N ALA A 145 8.38 -13.84 -2.43
CA ALA A 145 9.62 -14.34 -1.85
C ALA A 145 9.64 -15.85 -1.61
N HIS A 146 10.82 -16.33 -1.19
CA HIS A 146 11.16 -17.72 -0.95
C HIS A 146 11.04 -18.61 -2.20
N LEU A 147 11.16 -18.02 -3.39
CA LEU A 147 11.02 -18.75 -4.65
C LEU A 147 12.09 -19.84 -4.78
N SER A 148 11.75 -20.97 -5.38
CA SER A 148 12.74 -21.97 -5.76
C SER A 148 13.50 -21.50 -7.01
N GLU A 149 12.77 -20.92 -7.96
CA GLU A 149 13.26 -20.32 -9.21
C GLU A 149 12.44 -19.08 -9.58
N VAL A 150 13.11 -18.11 -10.20
CA VAL A 150 12.48 -17.03 -10.97
C VAL A 150 12.19 -17.57 -12.37
N SER A 151 11.05 -17.21 -12.94
CA SER A 151 10.71 -17.61 -14.32
C SER A 151 11.77 -17.07 -15.30
N PRO A 152 12.27 -17.86 -16.26
CA PRO A 152 13.38 -17.45 -17.12
C PRO A 152 13.04 -16.31 -18.08
N VAL A 153 11.75 -15.97 -18.23
CA VAL A 153 11.30 -14.83 -19.04
C VAL A 153 11.12 -13.55 -18.22
N VAL A 154 11.24 -13.63 -16.89
CA VAL A 154 11.06 -12.47 -16.00
C VAL A 154 12.37 -11.72 -15.87
N GLU A 155 12.35 -10.46 -16.32
CA GLU A 155 13.47 -9.52 -16.25
C GLU A 155 12.99 -8.17 -15.72
N ILE A 156 13.89 -7.39 -15.13
CA ILE A 156 13.59 -6.03 -14.66
C ILE A 156 13.17 -5.17 -15.88
N GLY A 157 12.11 -4.39 -15.73
CA GLY A 157 11.48 -3.59 -16.78
C GLY A 157 10.38 -4.33 -17.56
N MET A 158 10.20 -5.63 -17.33
CA MET A 158 9.15 -6.40 -18.00
C MET A 158 7.76 -6.01 -17.50
N THR A 159 6.85 -5.68 -18.42
CA THR A 159 5.42 -5.56 -18.11
C THR A 159 4.77 -6.93 -18.00
N LEU A 160 3.97 -7.11 -16.94
CA LEU A 160 3.24 -8.32 -16.62
C LEU A 160 1.74 -8.06 -16.67
N GLU A 161 0.99 -9.06 -17.14
CA GLU A 161 -0.45 -9.14 -16.95
C GLU A 161 -0.80 -9.92 -15.67
N ALA A 162 -1.90 -9.57 -15.03
CA ALA A 162 -2.42 -10.29 -13.87
C ALA A 162 -2.66 -11.78 -14.22
N GLY A 163 -2.02 -12.67 -13.47
CA GLY A 163 -2.05 -14.11 -13.70
C GLY A 163 -0.82 -14.67 -14.43
N ALA A 164 0.08 -13.83 -14.94
CA ALA A 164 1.33 -14.27 -15.52
C ALA A 164 2.18 -15.07 -14.52
N VAL A 165 2.79 -16.17 -14.97
CA VAL A 165 3.68 -16.99 -14.13
C VAL A 165 5.03 -16.30 -14.01
N ILE A 166 5.39 -15.91 -12.78
CA ILE A 166 6.62 -15.15 -12.49
C ILE A 166 7.72 -15.99 -11.83
N GLY A 167 7.39 -17.17 -11.34
CA GLY A 167 8.34 -18.07 -10.73
C GLY A 167 7.66 -19.30 -10.13
N ARG A 168 8.39 -20.03 -9.31
CA ARG A 168 7.90 -21.20 -8.60
C ARG A 168 8.11 -21.06 -7.11
N MET A 169 7.11 -21.49 -6.35
CA MET A 169 7.19 -21.54 -4.89
C MET A 169 8.40 -22.37 -4.45
N GLY A 170 9.01 -21.98 -3.33
CA GLY A 170 10.13 -22.72 -2.78
C GLY A 170 10.27 -22.52 -1.28
N HIS A 171 11.51 -22.61 -0.84
CA HIS A 171 11.91 -22.44 0.55
C HIS A 171 13.30 -21.78 0.63
N SER A 172 13.65 -20.96 -0.37
CA SER A 172 14.95 -20.28 -0.41
C SER A 172 15.01 -19.15 0.63
N SER A 173 16.17 -18.95 1.25
CA SER A 173 16.39 -17.93 2.27
C SER A 173 17.87 -17.59 2.39
N GLY A 174 18.16 -16.36 2.85
CA GLY A 174 19.51 -15.92 3.21
C GLY A 174 19.66 -15.79 4.72
N GLY A 175 20.75 -16.33 5.28
CA GLY A 175 21.06 -16.23 6.72
C GLY A 175 20.25 -17.15 7.65
N TYR A 176 19.35 -17.98 7.13
CA TYR A 176 18.64 -19.05 7.85
C TYR A 176 18.15 -20.11 6.87
N THR A 177 17.58 -21.22 7.37
CA THR A 177 17.05 -22.32 6.55
C THR A 177 15.55 -22.48 6.76
N ILE A 178 14.78 -22.54 5.67
CA ILE A 178 13.40 -23.00 5.67
C ILE A 178 13.40 -24.47 5.21
N PRO A 179 12.88 -25.42 6.00
CA PRO A 179 12.78 -26.81 5.59
C PRO A 179 11.70 -26.96 4.51
N SER A 180 11.87 -27.95 3.61
CA SER A 180 10.94 -28.16 2.48
C SER A 180 9.49 -28.39 2.91
N GLN A 181 9.26 -28.96 4.10
CA GLN A 181 7.93 -29.15 4.67
C GLN A 181 7.22 -27.81 4.97
N ARG A 182 7.99 -26.73 5.14
CA ARG A 182 7.51 -25.36 5.34
C ARG A 182 7.77 -24.48 4.11
N ALA A 183 7.95 -25.05 2.92
CA ALA A 183 7.95 -24.27 1.69
C ALA A 183 6.68 -23.42 1.60
N HIS A 184 6.82 -22.17 1.17
CA HIS A 184 5.72 -21.22 1.05
C HIS A 184 6.07 -20.09 0.08
N LEU A 185 5.04 -19.40 -0.37
CA LEU A 185 5.19 -18.05 -0.90
C LEU A 185 5.05 -17.08 0.27
N HIS A 186 6.09 -16.28 0.52
CA HIS A 186 5.92 -15.06 1.32
C HIS A 186 5.47 -13.93 0.38
N PHE A 187 4.28 -13.37 0.65
CA PHE A 187 3.62 -12.41 -0.23
C PHE A 187 3.31 -11.11 0.51
N GLU A 188 3.73 -9.98 -0.04
CA GLU A 188 3.47 -8.64 0.50
C GLU A 188 2.76 -7.75 -0.52
N MET A 189 2.06 -6.73 -0.01
CA MET A 189 1.50 -5.62 -0.79
C MET A 189 1.68 -4.32 -0.02
N GLY A 190 2.07 -3.23 -0.68
CA GLY A 190 2.32 -1.99 0.04
C GLY A 190 2.78 -0.81 -0.79
N LEU A 191 3.43 0.15 -0.13
CA LEU A 191 4.01 1.35 -0.73
C LEU A 191 5.53 1.37 -0.56
N MET A 192 6.24 1.96 -1.52
CA MET A 192 7.65 2.30 -1.36
C MET A 192 7.76 3.65 -0.63
N LEU A 193 8.59 3.74 0.41
CA LEU A 193 8.73 4.97 1.19
C LEU A 193 9.53 6.05 0.45
N SER A 194 10.61 5.68 -0.25
CA SER A 194 11.44 6.66 -0.95
C SER A 194 12.27 6.04 -2.09
N GLY A 195 12.24 6.65 -3.27
CA GLY A 195 13.17 6.35 -4.37
C GLY A 195 14.62 6.71 -4.03
N ASN A 196 14.84 7.58 -3.03
CA ASN A 196 16.16 8.00 -2.54
C ASN A 196 16.66 7.17 -1.36
N PHE A 197 16.09 5.98 -1.11
CA PHE A 197 16.40 5.13 0.04
C PHE A 197 17.88 4.88 0.28
N GLN A 198 18.69 4.76 -0.78
CA GLN A 198 20.13 4.54 -0.64
C GLN A 198 20.83 5.62 0.19
N LYS A 199 20.39 6.89 0.09
CA LYS A 199 20.93 7.99 0.91
C LYS A 199 20.73 7.74 2.40
N TRP A 200 19.52 7.33 2.80
CA TRP A 200 19.25 6.97 4.18
C TRP A 200 20.07 5.75 4.61
N TYR A 201 20.18 4.74 3.74
CA TYR A 201 20.93 3.51 4.02
C TYR A 201 22.41 3.78 4.28
N ASP A 202 23.05 4.63 3.48
CA ASP A 202 24.47 4.98 3.57
C ASP A 202 24.83 5.76 4.85
N LEU A 203 23.83 6.43 5.46
CA LEU A 203 23.99 7.09 6.76
C LEU A 203 23.91 6.11 7.94
N GLN A 204 23.44 4.88 7.72
CA GLN A 204 23.34 3.88 8.77
C GLN A 204 24.66 3.12 8.93
N ASN A 205 24.87 2.57 10.13
CA ASN A 205 26.05 1.75 10.44
C ASN A 205 25.89 0.27 9.98
N PHE A 206 25.29 0.03 8.82
CA PHE A 206 25.16 -1.32 8.29
C PHE A 206 26.50 -1.85 7.80
N LYS A 207 26.79 -3.12 8.11
CA LYS A 207 28.01 -3.80 7.64
C LYS A 207 27.86 -4.39 6.24
N GLU A 208 26.62 -4.63 5.83
CA GLU A 208 26.28 -5.24 4.56
C GLU A 208 25.99 -4.16 3.53
N GLN A 209 26.30 -4.42 2.26
CA GLN A 209 25.90 -3.54 1.17
C GLN A 209 24.40 -3.73 0.88
N ASN A 210 23.72 -2.65 0.47
CA ASN A 210 22.38 -2.76 -0.08
C ASN A 210 22.40 -3.35 -1.50
N TYR A 211 22.13 -4.65 -1.63
CA TYR A 211 21.99 -5.32 -2.94
C TYR A 211 20.67 -5.00 -3.65
N HIS A 212 19.73 -4.36 -2.95
CA HIS A 212 18.32 -4.32 -3.34
C HIS A 212 17.87 -2.94 -3.83
N GLY A 213 18.76 -1.95 -3.79
CA GLY A 213 18.47 -0.57 -4.16
C GLY A 213 17.24 -0.04 -3.39
N PRO A 214 16.29 0.64 -4.06
CA PRO A 214 15.09 1.14 -3.40
C PRO A 214 14.07 0.03 -3.06
N TRP A 215 14.25 -1.20 -3.53
CA TRP A 215 13.36 -2.34 -3.25
C TRP A 215 13.85 -3.20 -2.07
N ASN A 216 14.69 -2.61 -1.22
CA ASN A 216 15.07 -3.20 0.06
C ASN A 216 13.85 -3.22 1.00
N GLY A 217 13.63 -4.33 1.72
CA GLY A 217 12.49 -4.47 2.63
C GLY A 217 12.40 -3.40 3.73
N LEU A 218 13.50 -2.74 4.09
CA LEU A 218 13.47 -1.58 5.00
C LEU A 218 12.79 -0.34 4.41
N ASN A 219 12.74 -0.22 3.08
CA ASN A 219 12.10 0.87 2.35
C ASN A 219 10.63 0.59 1.99
N LEU A 220 10.18 -0.63 2.25
CA LEU A 220 8.84 -1.07 1.90
C LEU A 220 7.96 -1.02 3.14
N VAL A 221 6.71 -0.57 2.96
CA VAL A 221 5.72 -0.57 4.03
C VAL A 221 4.45 -1.27 3.56
N GLY A 222 4.21 -2.46 4.12
CA GLY A 222 3.11 -3.35 3.73
C GLY A 222 1.79 -3.04 4.43
N PHE A 223 0.66 -3.36 3.79
CA PHE A 223 -0.66 -3.54 4.41
C PHE A 223 -1.09 -5.02 4.31
N ASP A 224 -2.08 -5.43 5.11
CA ASP A 224 -2.53 -6.82 5.15
C ASP A 224 -3.11 -7.28 3.81
N PRO A 225 -2.44 -8.19 3.08
CA PRO A 225 -2.96 -8.68 1.82
C PRO A 225 -4.28 -9.43 1.97
N LEU A 226 -4.48 -10.21 3.04
CA LEU A 226 -5.75 -10.93 3.24
C LEU A 226 -6.90 -9.97 3.52
N GLU A 227 -6.66 -8.89 4.26
CA GLU A 227 -7.66 -7.84 4.47
C GLU A 227 -8.03 -7.17 3.13
N PHE A 228 -7.03 -6.80 2.31
CA PHE A 228 -7.28 -6.22 0.98
C PHE A 228 -8.06 -7.18 0.07
N PHE A 229 -7.58 -8.42 -0.11
CA PHE A 229 -8.23 -9.41 -0.95
C PHE A 229 -9.66 -9.74 -0.46
N GLY A 230 -9.86 -9.82 0.86
CA GLY A 230 -11.17 -10.06 1.47
C GLY A 230 -12.14 -8.90 1.21
N ASN A 231 -11.70 -7.67 1.46
CA ASN A 231 -12.47 -6.46 1.17
C ASN A 231 -12.79 -6.34 -0.33
N PHE A 232 -11.84 -6.67 -1.20
CA PHE A 232 -12.05 -6.65 -2.64
C PHE A 232 -13.08 -7.69 -3.08
N LYS A 233 -12.94 -8.94 -2.63
CA LYS A 233 -13.88 -10.05 -2.89
C LYS A 233 -15.30 -9.68 -2.45
N ASN A 234 -15.45 -9.01 -1.31
CA ASN A 234 -16.74 -8.58 -0.76
C ASN A 234 -17.26 -7.24 -1.33
N GLY A 235 -16.53 -6.62 -2.27
CA GLY A 235 -16.95 -5.36 -2.88
C GLY A 235 -16.83 -4.12 -1.98
N VAL A 236 -16.12 -4.22 -0.85
CA VAL A 236 -15.84 -3.11 0.07
C VAL A 236 -14.84 -2.12 -0.53
N VAL A 237 -13.89 -2.64 -1.31
CA VAL A 237 -12.88 -1.86 -2.04
C VAL A 237 -12.81 -2.32 -3.50
N ARG A 238 -12.40 -1.42 -4.39
CA ARG A 238 -12.23 -1.68 -5.83
C ARG A 238 -10.79 -1.49 -6.28
N GLN A 239 -10.02 -0.71 -5.54
CA GLN A 239 -8.61 -0.39 -5.82
C GLN A 239 -7.81 -0.31 -4.51
N PRO A 240 -6.46 -0.38 -4.57
CA PRO A 240 -5.62 -0.23 -3.37
C PRO A 240 -5.81 1.12 -2.66
N PHE A 241 -6.07 2.21 -3.39
CA PHE A 241 -6.36 3.52 -2.78
C PHE A 241 -7.49 3.44 -1.76
N ASP A 242 -8.63 2.84 -2.14
CA ASP A 242 -9.79 2.68 -1.27
C ASP A 242 -9.42 1.99 0.04
N HIS A 243 -8.55 0.97 -0.03
CA HIS A 243 -8.09 0.23 1.12
C HIS A 243 -7.18 1.08 2.00
N ILE A 244 -6.16 1.72 1.42
CA ILE A 244 -5.18 2.54 2.13
C ILE A 244 -5.87 3.66 2.92
N VAL A 245 -6.80 4.39 2.30
CA VAL A 245 -7.49 5.51 2.97
C VAL A 245 -8.47 5.04 4.05
N ARG A 246 -8.96 3.80 3.96
CA ARG A 246 -9.83 3.16 4.96
C ARG A 246 -9.07 2.62 6.18
N LEU A 247 -7.76 2.39 6.07
CA LEU A 247 -6.97 1.93 7.21
C LEU A 247 -7.16 2.88 8.41
N PRO A 248 -7.32 2.35 9.64
CA PRO A 248 -7.48 3.20 10.81
C PRO A 248 -6.24 4.09 11.04
N THR A 249 -6.47 5.38 11.25
CA THR A 249 -5.41 6.33 11.63
C THR A 249 -5.08 6.14 13.11
N ALA A 250 -3.91 5.57 13.40
CA ALA A 250 -3.47 5.29 14.76
C ALA A 250 -2.70 6.46 15.38
N PHE A 251 -1.97 7.22 14.59
CA PHE A 251 -1.29 8.43 15.05
C PHE A 251 -1.08 9.44 13.92
N THR A 252 -0.87 10.70 14.29
CA THR A 252 -0.59 11.80 13.35
C THR A 252 0.70 12.47 13.74
N VAL A 253 1.56 12.75 12.76
CA VAL A 253 2.81 13.49 12.96
C VAL A 253 2.77 14.77 12.14
N LYS A 254 3.14 15.90 12.76
CA LYS A 254 3.44 17.14 12.03
C LYS A 254 4.93 17.21 11.78
N ILE A 255 5.33 17.48 10.54
CA ILE A 255 6.72 17.67 10.13
C ILE A 255 6.84 19.06 9.52
N ASN A 256 7.69 19.91 10.09
CA ASN A 256 7.93 21.26 9.61
C ASN A 256 8.93 21.20 8.48
N THR A 257 8.44 21.30 7.25
CA THR A 257 9.27 21.39 6.07
C THR A 257 8.51 22.01 4.92
N SER A 258 9.23 22.76 4.09
CA SER A 258 8.73 23.27 2.81
C SER A 258 8.93 22.29 1.65
N GLU A 259 9.63 21.18 1.89
CA GLU A 259 9.91 20.17 0.88
C GLU A 259 8.71 19.27 0.58
N VAL A 260 8.56 18.90 -0.69
CA VAL A 260 7.63 17.86 -1.14
C VAL A 260 8.41 16.55 -1.25
N PRO A 261 8.26 15.59 -0.32
CA PRO A 261 9.07 14.37 -0.33
C PRO A 261 8.76 13.51 -1.56
N ASP A 262 9.73 12.67 -1.97
CA ASP A 262 9.58 11.71 -3.08
C ASP A 262 8.28 10.89 -2.96
N PHE A 263 7.92 10.51 -1.73
CA PHE A 263 6.67 9.80 -1.44
C PHE A 263 5.42 10.52 -1.98
N ILE A 264 5.31 11.84 -1.81
CA ILE A 264 4.16 12.61 -2.28
C ILE A 264 4.24 12.91 -3.78
N GLN A 265 5.45 13.05 -4.32
CA GLN A 265 5.63 13.14 -5.78
C GLN A 265 5.18 11.85 -6.47
N ARG A 266 5.49 10.69 -5.89
CA ARG A 266 5.08 9.37 -6.37
C ARG A 266 3.60 9.08 -6.13
N TYR A 267 3.05 9.54 -5.00
CA TYR A 267 1.68 9.25 -4.56
C TYR A 267 0.86 10.53 -4.32
N PRO A 268 0.65 11.39 -5.34
CA PRO A 268 -0.02 12.67 -5.14
C PRO A 268 -1.48 12.53 -4.67
N ALA A 269 -2.14 11.40 -4.97
CA ALA A 269 -3.49 11.10 -4.50
C ALA A 269 -3.61 10.96 -2.96
N LEU A 270 -2.49 10.77 -2.25
CA LEU A 270 -2.49 10.72 -0.79
C LEU A 270 -2.44 12.11 -0.14
N ALA A 271 -2.20 13.17 -0.93
CA ALA A 271 -2.34 14.55 -0.47
C ALA A 271 -3.82 14.94 -0.42
N THR A 272 -4.27 15.43 0.74
CA THR A 272 -5.68 15.73 1.02
C THR A 272 -6.13 17.10 0.52
N LEU A 273 -5.19 17.98 0.16
CA LEU A 273 -5.44 19.32 -0.37
C LEU A 273 -4.41 19.65 -1.47
N PRO A 274 -4.77 20.43 -2.49
CA PRO A 274 -3.81 21.00 -3.44
C PRO A 274 -2.82 21.94 -2.75
N PHE A 275 -1.57 21.99 -3.23
CA PHE A 275 -0.50 22.79 -2.63
C PHE A 275 0.44 23.46 -3.65
N GLN A 276 0.23 23.26 -4.95
CA GLN A 276 1.17 23.70 -6.00
C GLN A 276 1.34 25.23 -6.10
N ASP A 277 0.30 26.00 -5.78
CA ASP A 277 0.27 27.48 -5.93
C ASP A 277 0.40 28.22 -4.60
N ARG A 278 0.85 27.53 -3.54
CA ARG A 278 0.80 28.02 -2.16
C ARG A 278 2.15 27.76 -1.50
N THR A 279 2.47 28.51 -0.45
CA THR A 279 3.72 28.28 0.28
C THR A 279 3.52 27.13 1.25
N LEU A 280 4.12 25.97 0.93
CA LEU A 280 4.14 24.82 1.83
C LEU A 280 5.09 25.09 3.01
N THR A 281 4.62 24.86 4.24
CA THR A 281 5.42 25.07 5.45
C THR A 281 5.49 23.88 6.38
N ALA A 282 4.56 22.93 6.26
CA ALA A 282 4.61 21.67 6.99
C ALA A 282 3.70 20.62 6.34
N TRP A 283 3.88 19.38 6.77
CA TRP A 283 2.96 18.27 6.53
C TRP A 283 2.38 17.78 7.85
N GLU A 284 1.07 17.52 7.87
CA GLU A 284 0.48 16.62 8.85
C GLU A 284 0.18 15.28 8.19
N ILE A 285 0.78 14.22 8.74
CA ILE A 285 0.77 12.89 8.15
C ILE A 285 0.03 11.95 9.08
N GLU A 286 -0.99 11.28 8.55
CA GLU A 286 -1.72 10.22 9.23
C GLU A 286 -1.06 8.88 8.97
N PHE A 287 -0.78 8.13 10.04
CA PHE A 287 -0.20 6.80 9.98
C PHE A 287 -1.16 5.73 10.50
N SER A 288 -1.12 4.56 9.85
CA SER A 288 -1.78 3.35 10.36
C SER A 288 -1.07 2.79 11.61
N GLY A 289 -1.70 1.84 12.30
CA GLY A 289 -1.10 1.16 13.45
C GLY A 289 0.23 0.46 13.14
N PHE A 290 0.42 0.00 11.89
CA PHE A 290 1.66 -0.63 11.44
C PHE A 290 2.66 0.36 10.78
N GLY A 291 2.29 1.64 10.71
CA GLY A 291 3.16 2.70 10.21
C GLY A 291 3.02 3.03 8.73
N ILE A 292 1.89 2.69 8.09
CA ILE A 292 1.64 3.11 6.70
C ILE A 292 1.27 4.60 6.69
N PRO A 293 2.03 5.48 6.00
CA PRO A 293 1.67 6.88 5.81
C PRO A 293 0.52 7.00 4.80
N LYS A 294 -0.71 7.15 5.30
CA LYS A 294 -1.93 6.93 4.51
C LYS A 294 -2.61 8.19 3.99
N LEU A 295 -2.44 9.34 4.65
CA LEU A 295 -3.00 10.62 4.23
C LEU A 295 -2.08 11.76 4.66
N TRP A 296 -1.91 12.74 3.77
CA TRP A 296 -1.00 13.86 3.95
C TRP A 296 -1.75 15.16 3.79
N ARG A 297 -1.76 15.99 4.84
CA ARG A 297 -2.37 17.31 4.80
C ARG A 297 -1.26 18.37 4.71
N PRO A 298 -1.16 19.12 3.61
CA PRO A 298 -0.24 20.22 3.54
C PRO A 298 -0.70 21.35 4.47
N ILE A 299 0.24 21.96 5.16
CA ILE A 299 0.05 23.21 5.90
C ILE A 299 0.60 24.32 5.03
N LEU A 300 -0.29 25.24 4.65
CA LEU A 300 -0.04 26.25 3.61
C LEU A 300 -0.12 27.65 4.19
N ASP A 301 0.76 28.52 3.74
CA ASP A 301 0.87 29.95 4.07
C ASP A 301 0.84 30.27 5.58
N GLY A 302 1.12 29.27 6.42
CA GLY A 302 1.34 29.48 7.83
C GLY A 302 2.70 30.14 8.02
N ALA A 303 2.81 31.13 8.91
CA ALA A 303 4.14 31.47 9.42
C ALA A 303 4.77 30.20 9.99
N SER A 304 6.03 29.88 9.64
CA SER A 304 6.77 28.86 10.37
C SER A 304 6.66 29.21 11.85
N PRO A 305 6.17 28.29 12.71
CA PRO A 305 6.02 28.60 14.12
C PRO A 305 7.35 29.11 14.66
N ILE A 306 7.35 30.31 15.23
CA ILE A 306 8.57 30.97 15.71
C ILE A 306 9.28 30.00 16.66
N GLY A 307 10.46 29.53 16.28
CA GLY A 307 11.29 28.61 17.06
C GLY A 307 11.25 27.13 16.66
N GLU A 308 10.44 26.70 15.68
CA GLU A 308 10.50 25.32 15.15
C GLU A 308 11.55 25.23 14.01
N LYS A 309 12.57 24.35 14.16
CA LYS A 309 13.64 24.12 13.15
C LYS A 309 13.05 23.42 11.91
N GLU A 310 13.55 23.74 10.72
CA GLU A 310 13.33 22.93 9.50
C GLU A 310 13.66 21.46 9.81
N GLY A 311 12.80 20.55 9.37
CA GLY A 311 12.90 19.11 9.62
C GLY A 311 12.43 18.64 11.00
N SER A 312 12.10 19.55 11.92
CA SER A 312 11.54 19.13 13.21
C SER A 312 10.17 18.48 13.03
N PHE A 313 9.93 17.42 13.80
CA PHE A 313 8.67 16.70 13.79
C PHE A 313 8.12 16.51 15.20
N LYS A 314 6.79 16.48 15.31
CA LYS A 314 6.08 16.27 16.58
C LYS A 314 4.87 15.37 16.41
N LEU A 315 4.63 14.56 17.44
CA LEU A 315 3.42 13.77 17.57
C LEU A 315 2.24 14.70 17.84
N VAL A 316 1.22 14.65 16.98
CA VAL A 316 0.02 15.49 17.06
C VAL A 316 -1.12 14.77 17.78
N SER A 317 -1.35 13.50 17.43
CA SER A 317 -2.42 12.71 18.04
C SER A 317 -2.08 11.22 18.08
N VAL A 318 -2.70 10.50 19.01
CA VAL A 318 -2.63 9.03 19.14
C VAL A 318 -4.02 8.48 19.44
N LYS A 319 -4.42 7.44 18.72
CA LYS A 319 -5.65 6.65 18.93
C LYS A 319 -5.26 5.24 19.37
N LYS A 320 -5.19 5.03 20.68
CA LYS A 320 -4.66 3.82 21.32
C LYS A 320 -5.34 2.54 20.83
N GLU A 321 -6.64 2.60 20.56
CA GLU A 321 -7.46 1.49 20.08
C GLU A 321 -6.92 0.89 18.77
N PHE A 322 -6.26 1.71 17.93
CA PHE A 322 -5.69 1.28 16.64
C PHE A 322 -4.20 0.93 16.73
N LEU A 323 -3.60 1.00 17.92
CA LEU A 323 -2.24 0.50 18.20
C LEU A 323 -2.24 -0.93 18.76
N LYS A 324 -3.42 -1.43 19.17
CA LYS A 324 -3.53 -2.79 19.71
C LYS A 324 -3.23 -3.80 18.60
N GLY A 325 -2.20 -4.62 18.80
CA GLY A 325 -1.77 -5.65 17.83
C GLY A 325 -0.65 -5.23 16.88
N SER A 326 -0.20 -3.96 16.93
CA SER A 326 0.92 -3.47 16.11
C SER A 326 2.15 -3.04 16.92
N LEU A 327 2.20 -3.37 18.22
CA LEU A 327 3.25 -2.94 19.13
C LEU A 327 4.67 -3.37 18.68
N CYS A 328 4.81 -4.49 17.96
CA CYS A 328 6.09 -4.94 17.42
C CYS A 328 6.71 -4.02 16.36
N ARG A 329 5.93 -3.07 15.81
CA ARG A 329 6.46 -2.05 14.90
C ARG A 329 7.13 -0.89 15.64
N GLU A 330 6.93 -0.78 16.95
CA GLU A 330 7.52 0.28 17.78
C GLU A 330 7.27 1.68 17.20
N VAL A 331 6.08 1.93 16.63
CA VAL A 331 5.72 3.23 16.05
C VAL A 331 5.39 4.27 17.12
N ILE A 332 4.76 3.83 18.22
CA ILE A 332 4.39 4.67 19.35
C ILE A 332 4.81 3.94 20.63
N LEU A 333 5.47 4.66 21.53
CA LEU A 333 5.83 4.20 22.87
C LEU A 333 4.97 4.93 23.90
N GLN A 334 4.46 4.19 24.88
CA GLN A 334 3.75 4.77 26.03
C GLN A 334 4.79 5.17 27.10
N CYS A 335 4.78 6.43 27.52
CA CYS A 335 5.60 6.95 28.61
C CYS A 335 4.72 7.34 29.82
N LYS A 336 5.34 7.75 30.94
CA LYS A 336 4.61 8.08 32.19
C LYS A 336 3.54 9.16 31.97
N ASP A 337 3.83 10.13 31.12
CA ASP A 337 3.00 11.33 30.93
C ASP A 337 2.37 11.42 29.52
N GLY A 338 2.31 10.30 28.78
CA GLY A 338 1.64 10.27 27.47
C GLY A 338 2.25 9.28 26.48
N TYR A 339 2.43 9.75 25.24
CA TYR A 339 2.96 8.96 24.13
C TYR A 339 4.09 9.71 23.44
N MET A 340 5.03 8.96 22.89
CA MET A 340 6.09 9.47 22.02
C MET A 340 6.28 8.57 20.81
N LEU A 341 6.91 9.11 19.78
CA LEU A 341 7.32 8.33 18.61
C LEU A 341 8.36 7.30 19.04
N GLY A 342 8.16 6.05 18.65
CA GLY A 342 9.16 5.01 18.81
C GLY A 342 10.11 4.93 17.62
N ASN A 343 11.13 4.08 17.75
CA ASN A 343 12.17 3.92 16.74
C ASN A 343 11.61 3.52 15.38
N GLY A 344 10.51 2.77 15.32
CA GLY A 344 9.87 2.38 14.07
C GLY A 344 9.29 3.58 13.32
N ALA A 345 8.61 4.50 14.02
CA ALA A 345 8.08 5.71 13.40
C ALA A 345 9.17 6.69 13.01
N ILE A 346 10.20 6.85 13.85
CA ILE A 346 11.37 7.69 13.55
C ILE A 346 12.02 7.21 12.26
N ARG A 347 12.33 5.92 12.15
CA ARG A 347 12.90 5.34 10.92
C ARG A 347 12.04 5.59 9.68
N LEU A 348 10.71 5.42 9.78
CA LEU A 348 9.79 5.69 8.67
C LEU A 348 9.88 7.16 8.22
N ILE A 349 9.90 8.09 9.16
CA ILE A 349 10.04 9.53 8.89
C ILE A 349 11.40 9.82 8.23
N GLU A 350 12.49 9.27 8.75
CA GLU A 350 13.82 9.47 8.18
C GLU A 350 13.92 8.98 6.73
N ILE A 351 13.31 7.84 6.41
CA ILE A 351 13.27 7.31 5.05
C ILE A 351 12.40 8.17 4.13
N LEU A 352 11.19 8.53 4.58
CA LEU A 352 10.23 9.35 3.80
C LEU A 352 10.84 10.67 3.33
N PHE A 353 11.70 11.28 4.16
CA PHE A 353 12.37 12.54 3.85
C PHE A 353 13.85 12.35 3.50
N ALA A 354 14.27 11.11 3.22
CA ALA A 354 15.63 10.75 2.80
C ALA A 354 16.72 11.48 3.60
N SER A 355 16.62 11.44 4.94
CA SER A 355 17.53 12.08 5.92
C SER A 355 17.73 13.60 5.83
N GLN A 356 17.01 14.31 4.95
CA GLN A 356 17.10 15.76 4.79
C GLN A 356 16.73 16.55 6.07
N LEU A 357 16.06 15.90 7.03
CA LEU A 357 15.59 16.49 8.27
C LEU A 357 16.58 16.37 9.45
N LEU A 358 17.71 15.68 9.27
CA LEU A 358 18.67 15.37 10.34
C LEU A 358 19.99 16.17 10.26
N GLU A 359 20.15 17.03 9.25
CA GLU A 359 21.14 18.11 9.22
C GLU A 359 20.58 19.37 9.92
#